data_AF-A0A077KGK3-F1
#
_entry.id   AF-A0A077KGK3-F1
#
_cell.length_a   1.000
_cell.length_b   1.000
_cell.length_c   1.000
_cell.angle_alpha   90.00
_cell.angle_beta   90.00
_cell.angle_gamma   90.00
#
_symmetry.space_group_name_H-M   'P 1'
#
loop_
_entity.id
_entity.type
_entity.pdbx_description
1 polymer ?
#
loop_
_entity_poly.entity_id
_entity_poly.type
_entity_poly.pdbx_seq_one_letter_code
_entity_poly.pdbx_strand_id
1 'polypeptide(L)'
;MKIQPFTLVLAVLFQFLSCTAFSQKSAALNSLLDKNSEFAFPQTTDKISKALNAKAVFYEDANGEKYAKWLTKSGLELYTDLGKNNVINEMFFDIPDHKPVIVSGLPYGLIMNKTTLESAKLQFKKYDAKAQKLGAGSEFPEGTQLIFKRGKHFTTLLFDNKNLLKSIGITTELVDPAAN
;
A
#
# COMPACT_ATOMS: atom_id res chain seq x y z
N MET A 1 29.77 -4.93 41.34
CA MET A 1 30.19 -4.63 39.95
C MET A 1 29.91 -3.17 39.66
N LYS A 2 30.92 -2.33 39.42
CA LYS A 2 30.72 -0.95 38.95
C LYS A 2 30.59 -1.00 37.43
N ILE A 3 29.39 -0.76 36.91
CA ILE A 3 29.17 -0.65 35.48
C ILE A 3 29.81 0.67 35.04
N GLN A 4 30.76 0.62 34.11
CA GLN A 4 31.38 1.83 33.60
C GLN A 4 30.34 2.63 32.79
N PRO A 5 30.33 3.97 32.90
CA PRO A 5 29.36 4.82 32.21
C PRO A 5 29.36 4.62 30.70
N PHE A 6 30.51 4.28 30.12
CA PHE A 6 30.62 3.92 28.70
C PHE A 6 29.83 2.66 28.33
N THR A 7 29.85 1.64 29.18
CA THR A 7 29.10 0.39 28.97
C THR A 7 27.59 0.62 29.07
N LEU A 8 27.16 1.55 29.92
CA LEU A 8 25.75 1.94 30.05
C LEU A 8 25.26 2.69 28.80
N VAL A 9 26.04 3.67 28.30
CA VAL A 9 25.73 4.41 27.07
C VAL A 9 25.65 3.46 25.88
N LEU A 10 26.59 2.52 25.77
CA LEU A 10 26.61 1.54 24.68
C LEU A 10 25.41 0.59 24.75
N ALA A 11 25.05 0.11 25.95
CA ALA A 11 23.87 -0.74 26.15
C ALA A 11 22.56 -0.02 25.77
N VAL A 12 22.41 1.25 26.15
CA VAL A 12 21.25 2.08 25.76
C VAL A 12 21.23 2.29 24.24
N LEU A 13 22.38 2.56 23.62
CA LEU A 13 22.48 2.70 22.16
C LEU A 13 22.09 1.41 21.42
N PHE A 14 22.55 0.25 21.90
CA PHE A 14 22.18 -1.06 21.35
C PHE A 14 20.69 -1.38 21.55
N GLN A 15 20.10 -0.99 22.69
CA GLN A 15 18.65 -1.09 22.90
C GLN A 15 17.88 -0.21 21.91
N PHE A 16 18.30 1.04 21.71
CA PHE A 16 17.69 1.93 20.70
C PHE A 16 17.83 1.39 19.27
N LEU A 17 19.00 0.84 18.90
CA LEU A 17 19.22 0.23 17.59
C LEU A 17 18.36 -1.03 17.40
N SER A 18 18.22 -1.86 18.45
CA SER A 18 17.40 -3.08 18.39
C SER A 18 15.89 -2.81 18.21
N CYS A 19 15.38 -1.68 18.71
CA CYS A 19 13.99 -1.25 18.49
C CYS A 19 13.68 -0.84 17.04
N THR A 20 14.71 -0.59 16.23
CA THR A 20 14.54 -0.17 14.82
C THR A 20 14.71 -1.31 13.80
N ALA A 21 15.04 -2.52 14.25
CA ALA A 21 15.37 -3.65 13.38
C ALA A 21 14.15 -4.42 12.83
N PHE A 22 12.98 -3.78 12.68
CA PHE A 22 12.01 -4.27 11.71
C PHE A 22 12.61 -4.03 10.32
N SER A 23 13.06 -5.11 9.67
CA SER A 23 13.55 -5.06 8.30
C SER A 23 12.43 -4.58 7.37
N GLN A 24 12.34 -3.26 7.19
CA GLN A 24 11.44 -2.62 6.25
C GLN A 24 11.83 -3.12 4.84
N LYS A 25 10.93 -3.88 4.22
CA LYS A 25 11.14 -4.39 2.87
C LYS A 25 10.77 -3.30 1.86
N SER A 26 11.46 -3.27 0.72
CA SER A 26 11.12 -2.36 -0.38
C SER A 26 10.21 -3.08 -1.37
N ALA A 27 9.17 -2.39 -1.84
CA ALA A 27 8.27 -2.86 -2.88
C ALA A 27 8.93 -2.89 -4.28
N ALA A 28 10.09 -2.23 -4.44
CA ALA A 28 10.81 -2.10 -5.71
C ALA A 28 9.97 -1.52 -6.87
N LEU A 29 9.00 -0.65 -6.56
CA LEU A 29 8.09 -0.06 -7.55
C LEU A 29 8.67 1.13 -8.32
N ASN A 30 9.91 1.55 -8.05
CA ASN A 30 10.46 2.83 -8.54
C ASN A 30 10.29 3.04 -10.06
N SER A 31 10.43 2.00 -10.88
CA SER A 31 10.25 2.09 -12.36
C SER A 31 8.79 2.13 -12.81
N LEU A 32 7.85 1.84 -11.92
CA LEU A 32 6.40 1.93 -12.13
C LEU A 32 5.84 3.25 -11.59
N LEU A 33 6.65 4.04 -10.87
CA LEU A 33 6.26 5.36 -10.37
C LEU A 33 6.64 6.47 -11.36
N ASP A 34 5.87 7.55 -11.38
CA ASP A 34 6.19 8.78 -12.10
C ASP A 34 7.11 9.70 -11.28
N LYS A 35 7.46 10.87 -11.85
CA LYS A 35 8.30 11.88 -11.19
C LYS A 35 7.70 12.44 -9.89
N ASN A 36 6.41 12.29 -9.68
CA ASN A 36 5.69 12.72 -8.48
C ASN A 36 5.53 11.58 -7.46
N SER A 37 6.19 10.44 -7.68
CA SER A 37 6.06 9.21 -6.91
C SER A 37 4.65 8.61 -6.96
N GLU A 38 3.86 8.87 -8.00
CA GLU A 38 2.56 8.25 -8.23
C GLU A 38 2.71 6.98 -9.04
N PHE A 39 1.81 6.00 -8.90
CA PHE A 39 1.80 4.88 -9.84
C PHE A 39 1.46 5.41 -11.23
N ALA A 40 2.35 5.20 -12.19
CA ALA A 40 2.17 5.69 -13.55
C ALA A 40 1.13 4.83 -14.26
N PHE A 41 0.19 5.46 -14.97
CA PHE A 41 -0.78 4.80 -15.84
C PHE A 41 -0.73 5.38 -17.26
N PRO A 42 -1.12 4.62 -18.29
CA PRO A 42 -1.46 3.20 -18.25
C PRO A 42 -0.23 2.28 -18.07
N GLN A 43 -0.46 1.02 -17.69
CA GLN A 43 0.57 -0.03 -17.61
C GLN A 43 0.18 -1.28 -18.39
N THR A 44 1.15 -2.18 -18.59
CA THR A 44 0.93 -3.54 -19.10
C THR A 44 1.43 -4.56 -18.11
N THR A 45 0.86 -5.76 -18.18
CA THR A 45 1.23 -6.90 -17.34
C THR A 45 2.71 -7.27 -17.48
N ASP A 46 3.26 -7.20 -18.70
CA ASP A 46 4.68 -7.45 -18.98
C ASP A 46 5.60 -6.44 -18.28
N LYS A 47 5.25 -5.16 -18.34
CA LYS A 47 6.04 -4.10 -17.73
C LYS A 47 6.04 -4.22 -16.20
N ILE A 48 4.88 -4.53 -15.61
CA ILE A 48 4.76 -4.79 -14.17
C ILE A 48 5.56 -6.03 -13.77
N SER A 49 5.37 -7.15 -14.47
CA SER A 49 6.08 -8.40 -14.18
C SER A 49 7.61 -8.22 -14.22
N LYS A 50 8.10 -7.49 -15.21
CA LYS A 50 9.54 -7.16 -15.35
C LYS A 50 10.04 -6.27 -14.21
N ALA A 51 9.29 -5.24 -13.84
CA ALA A 51 9.66 -4.33 -12.76
C ALA A 51 9.70 -5.03 -11.39
N LEU A 52 8.69 -5.85 -11.11
CA LEU A 52 8.57 -6.57 -9.84
C LEU A 52 9.49 -7.79 -9.74
N ASN A 53 10.02 -8.28 -10.87
CA ASN A 53 10.64 -9.59 -10.97
C ASN A 53 9.72 -10.69 -10.40
N ALA A 54 8.43 -10.61 -10.76
CA ALA A 54 7.36 -11.49 -10.30
C ALA A 54 6.49 -11.90 -11.48
N LYS A 55 6.00 -13.13 -11.48
CA LYS A 55 5.09 -13.61 -12.51
C LYS A 55 3.67 -13.15 -12.21
N ALA A 56 2.95 -12.70 -13.23
CA ALA A 56 1.53 -12.44 -13.15
C ALA A 56 0.78 -13.77 -12.95
N VAL A 57 -0.20 -13.77 -12.04
CA VAL A 57 -1.23 -14.80 -11.93
C VAL A 57 -2.51 -14.21 -12.49
N PHE A 58 -3.06 -14.86 -13.52
CA PHE A 58 -4.30 -14.45 -14.17
C PHE A 58 -5.46 -15.26 -13.64
N TYR A 59 -6.59 -14.60 -13.41
CA TYR A 59 -7.83 -15.24 -12.98
C TYR A 59 -9.03 -14.48 -13.55
N GLU A 60 -10.19 -15.12 -13.49
CA GLU A 60 -11.45 -14.59 -13.97
C GLU A 60 -12.47 -14.71 -12.84
N ASP A 61 -13.33 -13.70 -12.68
CA ASP A 61 -14.45 -13.78 -11.74
C ASP A 61 -15.65 -14.53 -12.34
N ALA A 62 -16.74 -14.62 -11.59
CA ALA A 62 -17.97 -15.27 -12.06
C ALA A 62 -18.65 -14.54 -13.23
N ASN A 63 -18.34 -13.26 -13.45
CA ASN A 63 -18.91 -12.42 -14.51
C ASN A 63 -18.06 -12.41 -15.79
N GLY A 64 -16.94 -13.12 -15.81
CA GLY A 64 -16.02 -13.16 -16.94
C GLY A 64 -15.01 -12.01 -16.96
N GLU A 65 -14.94 -11.21 -15.90
CA GLU A 65 -13.96 -10.14 -15.76
C GLU A 65 -12.60 -10.72 -15.43
N LYS A 66 -11.59 -10.26 -16.16
CA LYS A 66 -10.24 -10.78 -16.06
C LYS A 66 -9.42 -9.92 -15.13
N TYR A 67 -8.59 -10.58 -14.35
CA TYR A 67 -7.75 -9.95 -13.36
C TYR A 67 -6.31 -10.48 -13.47
N ALA A 68 -5.38 -9.68 -12.98
CA ALA A 68 -4.00 -10.07 -12.81
C ALA A 68 -3.52 -9.69 -11.42
N LYS A 69 -2.69 -10.55 -10.82
CA LYS A 69 -2.01 -10.24 -9.57
C LYS A 69 -0.56 -10.70 -9.52
N TRP A 70 0.23 -10.02 -8.68
CA TRP A 70 1.65 -10.27 -8.48
C TRP A 70 1.97 -10.26 -6.99
N LEU A 71 2.48 -11.38 -6.48
CA LEU A 71 3.08 -11.42 -5.14
C LEU A 71 4.58 -11.13 -5.23
N THR A 72 5.00 -10.03 -4.64
CA THR A 72 6.40 -9.62 -4.62
C THR A 72 7.18 -10.35 -3.53
N LYS A 73 8.52 -10.37 -3.64
CA LYS A 73 9.40 -10.92 -2.57
C LYS A 73 9.29 -10.15 -1.25
N SER A 74 8.76 -8.93 -1.25
CA SER A 74 8.53 -8.15 -0.05
C SER A 74 7.31 -8.62 0.74
N GLY A 75 6.43 -9.41 0.11
CA GLY A 75 5.13 -9.82 0.67
C GLY A 75 3.99 -8.85 0.33
N LEU A 76 4.25 -7.82 -0.47
CA LEU A 76 3.22 -6.99 -1.08
C LEU A 76 2.58 -7.73 -2.26
N GLU A 77 1.26 -7.80 -2.30
CA GLU A 77 0.50 -8.19 -3.49
C GLU A 77 0.05 -6.93 -4.22
N LEU A 78 0.18 -6.97 -5.54
CA LEU A 78 -0.43 -6.01 -6.46
C LEU A 78 -1.52 -6.76 -7.21
N TYR A 79 -2.69 -6.17 -7.35
CA TYR A 79 -3.76 -6.75 -8.15
C TYR A 79 -4.53 -5.67 -8.91
N THR A 80 -5.14 -6.07 -10.01
CA THR A 80 -5.87 -5.17 -10.93
C THR A 80 -6.86 -5.97 -11.75
N ASP A 81 -7.95 -5.33 -12.15
CA ASP A 81 -8.72 -5.73 -13.30
C ASP A 81 -7.90 -5.52 -14.59
N LEU A 82 -8.17 -6.35 -15.59
CA LEU A 82 -7.63 -6.20 -16.93
C LEU A 82 -8.74 -5.59 -17.79
N GLY A 83 -8.71 -4.26 -17.89
CA GLY A 83 -9.58 -3.52 -18.80
C GLY A 83 -9.42 -3.92 -20.27
N LYS A 84 -10.12 -3.21 -21.16
CA LYS A 84 -10.07 -3.48 -22.61
C LYS A 84 -8.63 -3.56 -23.13
N ASN A 85 -8.34 -4.61 -23.90
CA ASN A 85 -7.02 -4.91 -24.44
C ASN A 85 -5.92 -5.14 -23.37
N ASN A 86 -6.29 -5.58 -22.16
CA ASN A 86 -5.37 -5.80 -21.04
C ASN A 86 -4.58 -4.54 -20.62
N VAL A 87 -5.15 -3.36 -20.86
CA VAL A 87 -4.56 -2.09 -20.43
C VAL A 87 -4.94 -1.84 -18.97
N ILE A 88 -3.94 -1.66 -18.14
CA ILE A 88 -4.10 -1.42 -16.70
C ILE A 88 -4.21 0.09 -16.47
N ASN A 89 -5.35 0.53 -15.93
CA ASN A 89 -5.61 1.92 -15.54
C ASN A 89 -5.91 2.08 -14.06
N GLU A 90 -6.02 0.96 -13.35
CA GLU A 90 -6.27 0.90 -11.92
C GLU A 90 -5.23 -0.02 -11.28
N MET A 91 -5.00 0.11 -9.98
CA MET A 91 -4.05 -0.74 -9.27
C MET A 91 -4.36 -0.75 -7.79
N PHE A 92 -4.31 -1.93 -7.20
CA PHE A 92 -4.48 -2.14 -5.78
C PHE A 92 -3.22 -2.75 -5.18
N PHE A 93 -2.97 -2.42 -3.92
CA PHE A 93 -1.79 -2.84 -3.17
C PHE A 93 -2.20 -3.25 -1.76
N ASP A 94 -1.86 -4.47 -1.37
CA ASP A 94 -2.19 -5.02 -0.05
C ASP A 94 -1.11 -6.01 0.42
N ILE A 95 -1.30 -6.54 1.63
CA ILE A 95 -0.50 -7.66 2.14
C ILE A 95 -1.46 -8.82 2.38
N PRO A 96 -1.32 -9.93 1.63
CA PRO A 96 -2.16 -11.10 1.81
C PRO A 96 -2.10 -11.62 3.25
N ASP A 97 -3.26 -12.05 3.76
CA ASP A 97 -3.48 -12.50 5.14
C ASP A 97 -3.14 -11.45 6.21
N HIS A 98 -3.01 -10.17 5.83
CA HIS A 98 -2.66 -9.05 6.71
C HIS A 98 -1.43 -9.29 7.59
N LYS A 99 -0.43 -10.01 7.04
CA LYS A 99 0.83 -10.28 7.75
C LYS A 99 1.47 -8.97 8.23
N PRO A 100 2.09 -8.95 9.41
CA PRO A 100 2.66 -7.74 10.01
C PRO A 100 4.02 -7.36 9.38
N VAL A 101 4.10 -7.32 8.05
CA VAL A 101 5.31 -6.95 7.29
C VAL A 101 5.26 -5.48 6.93
N ILE A 102 6.36 -4.75 7.16
CA ILE A 102 6.46 -3.34 6.79
C ILE A 102 7.03 -3.24 5.39
N VAL A 103 6.27 -2.68 4.45
CA VAL A 103 6.68 -2.53 3.04
C VAL A 103 6.66 -1.07 2.62
N SER A 104 7.79 -0.58 2.13
CA SER A 104 7.99 0.81 1.69
C SER A 104 8.19 0.94 0.19
N GLY A 105 8.29 2.17 -0.30
CA GLY A 105 8.42 2.44 -1.75
C GLY A 105 7.09 2.28 -2.48
N LEU A 106 5.97 2.49 -1.77
CA LEU A 106 4.63 2.55 -2.35
C LEU A 106 4.38 3.92 -2.99
N PRO A 107 3.32 4.05 -3.81
CA PRO A 107 2.89 5.35 -4.33
C PRO A 107 2.78 6.39 -3.21
N TYR A 108 3.12 7.63 -3.55
CA TYR A 108 3.18 8.79 -2.66
C TYR A 108 4.19 8.66 -1.51
N GLY A 109 5.12 7.70 -1.58
CA GLY A 109 6.08 7.44 -0.50
C GLY A 109 5.45 6.78 0.73
N LEU A 110 4.27 6.17 0.58
CA LEU A 110 3.58 5.47 1.65
C LEU A 110 4.33 4.20 2.08
N ILE A 111 4.06 3.74 3.29
CA ILE A 111 4.64 2.53 3.87
C ILE A 111 3.53 1.68 4.49
N MET A 112 3.30 0.49 3.94
CA MET A 112 2.32 -0.46 4.46
C MET A 112 2.66 -0.84 5.90
N ASN A 113 1.63 -0.99 6.74
CA ASN A 113 1.77 -1.30 8.17
C ASN A 113 2.57 -0.27 8.99
N LYS A 114 2.84 0.94 8.47
CA LYS A 114 3.58 1.99 9.17
C LYS A 114 3.03 3.39 8.98
N THR A 115 2.54 3.75 7.79
CA THR A 115 1.86 5.03 7.59
C THR A 115 0.62 5.09 8.45
N THR A 116 0.47 6.17 9.22
CA THR A 116 -0.69 6.40 10.09
C THR A 116 -1.75 7.26 9.40
N LEU A 117 -3.01 7.11 9.79
CA LEU A 117 -4.11 7.95 9.32
C LEU A 117 -3.81 9.45 9.45
N GLU A 118 -3.25 9.88 10.59
CA GLU A 118 -2.92 11.29 10.83
C GLU A 118 -1.81 11.79 9.89
N SER A 119 -0.75 10.99 9.68
CA SER A 119 0.30 11.36 8.72
C SER A 119 -0.24 11.48 7.29
N ALA A 120 -1.16 10.58 6.90
CA ALA A 120 -1.78 10.60 5.58
C ALA A 120 -2.74 11.80 5.41
N LYS A 121 -3.58 12.11 6.41
CA LYS A 121 -4.44 13.31 6.40
C LYS A 121 -3.62 14.58 6.19
N LEU A 122 -2.49 14.71 6.90
CA LEU A 122 -1.61 15.86 6.74
C LEU A 122 -1.01 15.93 5.33
N GLN A 123 -0.50 14.80 4.83
CA GLN A 123 0.13 14.72 3.51
C GLN A 123 -0.85 15.05 2.37
N PHE A 124 -2.09 14.58 2.48
CA PHE A 124 -3.10 14.71 1.41
C PHE A 124 -4.14 15.81 1.66
N LYS A 125 -3.95 16.66 2.68
CA LYS A 125 -4.82 17.80 2.97
C LYS A 125 -5.05 18.71 1.76
N LYS A 126 -4.02 18.93 0.95
CA LYS A 126 -4.07 19.76 -0.27
C LYS A 126 -4.95 19.19 -1.39
N TYR A 127 -5.41 17.94 -1.26
CA TYR A 127 -6.28 17.26 -2.22
C TYR A 127 -7.68 17.03 -1.63
N ASP A 128 -8.07 17.81 -0.62
CA ASP A 128 -9.37 17.74 0.06
C ASP A 128 -9.73 16.32 0.51
N ALA A 129 -8.74 15.60 1.05
CA ALA A 129 -8.88 14.20 1.44
C ALA A 129 -10.01 14.01 2.47
N LYS A 130 -10.93 13.08 2.18
CA LYS A 130 -12.10 12.78 3.00
C LYS A 130 -11.90 11.49 3.76
N ALA A 131 -12.04 11.55 5.09
CA ALA A 131 -12.00 10.38 5.95
C ALA A 131 -13.42 9.89 6.27
N GLN A 132 -13.65 8.59 6.16
CA GLN A 132 -14.91 7.95 6.54
C GLN A 132 -14.62 6.69 7.35
N LYS A 133 -15.42 6.47 8.40
CA LYS A 133 -15.34 5.24 9.20
C LYS A 133 -15.84 4.04 8.39
N LEU A 134 -15.09 2.95 8.48
CA LEU A 134 -15.46 1.69 7.87
C LEU A 134 -16.49 0.96 8.75
N GLY A 135 -17.47 0.33 8.11
CA GLY A 135 -18.51 -0.44 8.78
C GLY A 135 -18.00 -1.78 9.34
N ALA A 136 -18.80 -2.42 10.19
CA ALA A 136 -18.46 -3.69 10.83
C ALA A 136 -18.28 -4.87 9.84
N GLY A 137 -18.91 -4.79 8.66
CA GLY A 137 -18.79 -5.80 7.60
C GLY A 137 -17.63 -5.56 6.62
N SER A 138 -16.83 -4.51 6.80
CA SER A 138 -15.68 -4.24 5.94
C SER A 138 -14.50 -5.16 6.24
N GLU A 139 -13.53 -5.21 5.34
CA GLU A 139 -12.25 -5.93 5.55
C GLU A 139 -11.49 -5.43 6.80
N PHE A 140 -11.65 -4.14 7.14
CA PHE A 140 -11.05 -3.52 8.33
C PHE A 140 -12.11 -2.88 9.23
N PRO A 141 -12.86 -3.69 10.00
CA PRO A 141 -13.91 -3.20 10.90
C PRO A 141 -13.38 -2.11 11.84
N GLU A 142 -14.18 -1.06 12.06
CA GLU A 142 -13.85 0.13 12.87
C GLU A 142 -12.67 0.98 12.36
N GLY A 143 -12.06 0.54 11.25
CA GLY A 143 -11.04 1.23 10.51
C GLY A 143 -11.54 2.51 9.86
N THR A 144 -10.69 3.09 9.02
CA THR A 144 -11.00 4.34 8.32
C THR A 144 -10.55 4.24 6.89
N GLN A 145 -11.39 4.67 5.96
CA GLN A 145 -10.97 4.96 4.60
C GLN A 145 -10.65 6.44 4.45
N LEU A 146 -9.56 6.75 3.77
CA LEU A 146 -9.20 8.10 3.36
C LEU A 146 -9.19 8.16 1.83
N ILE A 147 -10.03 9.00 1.27
CA ILE A 147 -10.20 9.13 -0.19
C ILE A 147 -9.77 10.52 -0.62
N PHE A 148 -8.95 10.61 -1.66
CA PHE A 148 -8.61 11.88 -2.30
C PHE A 148 -8.51 11.71 -3.82
N LYS A 149 -8.65 12.81 -4.56
CA LYS A 149 -8.55 12.82 -6.01
C LYS A 149 -7.31 13.57 -6.45
N ARG A 150 -6.57 13.00 -7.40
CA ARG A 150 -5.45 13.69 -8.06
C ARG A 150 -5.52 13.46 -9.57
N GLY A 151 -5.68 14.55 -10.31
CA GLY A 151 -5.94 14.48 -11.76
C GLY A 151 -7.19 13.65 -12.04
N LYS A 152 -7.04 12.58 -12.82
CA LYS A 152 -8.13 11.67 -13.18
C LYS A 152 -8.31 10.48 -12.23
N HIS A 153 -7.39 10.24 -11.30
CA HIS A 153 -7.45 9.07 -10.42
C HIS A 153 -7.97 9.45 -9.03
N PHE A 154 -8.80 8.58 -8.49
CA PHE A 154 -9.13 8.52 -7.08
C PHE A 154 -8.14 7.59 -6.39
N THR A 155 -7.70 7.96 -5.20
CA THR A 155 -6.91 7.09 -4.34
C THR A 155 -7.68 6.85 -3.05
N THR A 156 -7.90 5.58 -2.74
CA THR A 156 -8.51 5.10 -1.51
C THR A 156 -7.44 4.44 -0.66
N LEU A 157 -7.27 4.91 0.58
CA LEU A 157 -6.37 4.33 1.56
C LEU A 157 -7.20 3.70 2.68
N LEU A 158 -7.01 2.42 2.94
CA LEU A 158 -7.70 1.72 4.04
C LEU A 158 -6.77 1.59 5.24
N PHE A 159 -7.25 2.02 6.40
CA PHE A 159 -6.56 1.94 7.68
C PHE A 159 -7.32 1.00 8.62
N ASP A 160 -6.60 0.17 9.38
CA ASP A 160 -7.18 -0.66 10.43
C ASP A 160 -7.64 0.16 11.65
N ASN A 161 -8.21 -0.51 12.65
CA ASN A 161 -8.62 0.11 13.91
C ASN A 161 -7.45 0.68 14.75
N LYS A 162 -6.21 0.33 14.40
CA LYS A 162 -4.97 0.93 14.96
C LYS A 162 -4.49 2.11 14.13
N ASN A 163 -5.26 2.55 13.14
CA ASN A 163 -4.96 3.63 12.21
C ASN A 163 -3.70 3.40 11.37
N LEU A 164 -3.35 2.13 11.08
CA LEU A 164 -2.23 1.77 10.23
C LEU A 164 -2.71 1.41 8.83
N LEU A 165 -2.01 1.91 7.81
CA LEU A 165 -2.31 1.64 6.40
C LEU A 165 -2.22 0.15 6.08
N LYS A 166 -3.27 -0.41 5.47
CA LYS A 166 -3.39 -1.83 5.08
C LYS A 166 -3.62 -2.06 3.60
N SER A 167 -4.25 -1.11 2.91
CA SER A 167 -4.50 -1.22 1.48
C SER A 167 -4.48 0.16 0.81
N ILE A 168 -4.07 0.16 -0.45
CA ILE A 168 -4.10 1.31 -1.35
C ILE A 168 -4.85 0.87 -2.61
N GLY A 169 -5.91 1.57 -2.98
CA GLY A 169 -6.56 1.46 -4.30
C GLY A 169 -6.37 2.75 -5.08
N ILE A 170 -5.97 2.65 -6.36
CA ILE A 170 -5.91 3.79 -7.28
C ILE A 170 -6.76 3.45 -8.49
N THR A 171 -7.85 4.18 -8.67
CA THR A 171 -8.90 3.89 -9.66
C THR A 171 -9.27 5.13 -10.44
N THR A 172 -9.95 4.97 -11.57
CA THR A 172 -10.48 6.08 -12.37
C THR A 172 -11.87 6.52 -11.92
N GLU A 173 -12.58 5.63 -11.24
CA GLU A 173 -13.91 5.86 -10.69
C GLU A 173 -13.93 5.60 -9.17
N LEU A 174 -14.85 6.25 -8.45
CA LEU A 174 -15.03 5.94 -7.03
C LEU A 174 -15.70 4.58 -6.91
N VAL A 175 -14.99 3.61 -6.34
CA VAL A 175 -15.59 2.35 -5.92
C VAL A 175 -16.42 2.64 -4.66
N ASP A 176 -17.74 2.47 -4.76
CA ASP A 176 -18.64 2.59 -3.61
C ASP A 176 -18.33 1.44 -2.63
N PRO A 177 -18.01 1.72 -1.35
CA PRO A 177 -17.81 0.68 -0.33
C PRO A 177 -19.00 -0.28 -0.17
N ALA A 178 -20.19 0.09 -0.63
CA ALA A 178 -21.41 -0.73 -0.59
C ALA A 178 -21.59 -1.62 -1.84
N ALA A 179 -20.65 -1.64 -2.77
CA ALA A 179 -20.77 -2.40 -4.02
C ALA A 179 -20.38 -3.89 -3.92
N ASN A 180 -19.99 -4.38 -2.73
CA ASN A 180 -19.70 -5.80 -2.46
C ASN A 180 -20.55 -6.35 -1.32
#